data_AF-A0A2G9UWX1-F1
#
_entry.id   AF-A0A2G9UWX1-F1
#
_cell.length_a   1.000
_cell.length_b   1.000
_cell.length_c   1.000
_cell.angle_alpha   90.00
_cell.angle_beta   90.00
_cell.angle_gamma   90.00
#
_symmetry.space_group_name_H-M   'P 1'
#
loop_
_entity.id
_entity.type
_entity.pdbx_description
1 polymer ?
#
loop_
_entity_poly.entity_id
_entity_poly.type
_entity_poly.pdbx_seq_one_letter_code
_entity_poly.pdbx_strand_id
1 'polypeptide(L)' 'MNTGNAKTAAAVSSHLKTIEKNLTAVLEGQEPPAQYDGYCSCPLVIGKHRAIFAEFNADGQRMETTPLDQSKVR' A
#
# COMPACT_ATOMS: atom_id res chain seq x y z
N MET A 1 -3.32 16.64 9.22
CA MET A 1 -3.91 15.56 8.40
C MET A 1 -2.77 14.65 7.99
N ASN A 2 -2.64 13.47 8.59
CA ASN A 2 -1.58 12.50 8.33
C ASN A 2 -2.22 11.12 8.27
N THR A 3 -2.01 10.36 7.20
CA THR A 3 -2.33 8.93 7.18
C THR A 3 -1.26 8.23 8.02
N GLY A 4 -1.66 7.41 9.00
CA GLY A 4 -0.75 6.83 10.01
C GLY A 4 0.26 5.80 9.48
N ASN A 5 0.37 5.65 8.16
CA ASN A 5 1.17 4.65 7.49
C ASN A 5 2.53 5.17 6.99
N ALA A 6 3.39 4.25 6.52
CA ALA A 6 4.69 4.61 5.97
C ALA A 6 4.57 5.39 4.65
N LYS A 7 5.46 6.38 4.47
CA LYS A 7 5.42 7.31 3.33
C LYS A 7 6.26 6.78 2.17
N THR A 8 5.71 5.85 1.40
CA THR A 8 6.40 5.24 0.25
C THR A 8 5.64 5.46 -1.06
N ALA A 9 6.31 5.30 -2.21
CA ALA A 9 5.67 5.40 -3.52
C ALA A 9 4.56 4.33 -3.72
N ALA A 10 4.72 3.16 -3.10
CA ALA A 10 3.69 2.13 -3.10
C ALA A 10 2.42 2.56 -2.34
N ALA A 11 2.58 3.29 -1.23
CA ALA A 11 1.45 3.89 -0.51
C ALA A 11 0.70 4.90 -1.37
N VAL A 12 1.43 5.76 -2.11
CA VAL A 12 0.83 6.71 -3.07
C VAL A 12 0.04 5.97 -4.15
N SER A 13 0.64 4.93 -4.76
CA SER A 13 -0.02 4.14 -5.81
C SER A 13 -1.32 3.49 -5.32
N SER A 14 -1.32 2.89 -4.12
CA SER A 14 -2.53 2.29 -3.53
C SER A 14 -3.59 3.36 -3.21
N HIS A 15 -3.19 4.47 -2.58
CA HIS A 15 -4.10 5.55 -2.23
C HIS A 15 -4.74 6.19 -3.46
N LEU A 16 -4.00 6.36 -4.56
CA LEU A 16 -4.54 6.87 -5.82
C LEU A 16 -5.67 6.00 -6.37
N LYS A 17 -5.60 4.66 -6.23
CA LYS A 17 -6.68 3.75 -6.65
C LYS A 17 -7.95 3.95 -5.82
N THR A 18 -7.82 4.22 -4.53
CA THR A 18 -8.97 4.55 -3.66
C THR A 18 -9.56 5.90 -4.07
N ILE A 19 -8.71 6.91 -4.28
CA ILE A 19 -9.13 8.25 -4.69
C ILE A 19 -9.86 8.20 -6.03
N GLU A 20 -9.33 7.47 -7.01
CA GLU A 20 -9.96 7.32 -8.33
C GLU A 20 -11.40 6.82 -8.22
N LYS A 21 -11.63 5.73 -7.48
CA LYS A 21 -12.98 5.15 -7.29
C LYS A 21 -13.92 6.12 -6.58
N ASN A 22 -13.45 6.77 -5.53
CA ASN A 22 -14.26 7.69 -4.73
C ASN A 22 -14.57 8.98 -5.49
N LEU A 23 -13.60 9.52 -6.22
CA LEU A 23 -13.78 10.74 -7.00
C LEU A 23 -14.80 10.51 -8.11
N THR A 24 -14.71 9.38 -8.83
CA THR A 24 -15.69 9.02 -9.85
C THR A 24 -17.10 8.91 -9.25
N ALA A 25 -17.27 8.21 -8.12
CA ALA A 25 -18.57 8.07 -7.46
C ALA A 25 -19.16 9.43 -7.04
N VAL A 26 -18.34 10.31 -6.44
CA VAL A 26 -18.77 11.65 -6.03
C VAL A 26 -19.17 12.52 -7.22
N LEU A 27 -18.44 12.44 -8.33
CA LEU A 27 -18.79 13.16 -9.56
C LEU A 27 -20.12 12.67 -10.16
N GLU A 28 -20.50 11.43 -9.91
CA GLU A 28 -21.80 10.84 -10.28
C GLU A 28 -22.90 11.10 -9.24
N GLY A 29 -22.63 11.84 -8.16
CA GLY A 29 -23.58 12.10 -7.08
C GLY A 29 -23.82 10.91 -6.15
N GLN A 30 -22.92 9.92 -6.14
CA GLN A 30 -22.98 8.75 -5.28
C GLN A 30 -22.04 8.91 -4.07
N GLU A 31 -22.26 8.09 -3.05
CA GLU A 31 -21.38 8.01 -1.89
C GLU A 31 -20.04 7.32 -2.23
N PRO A 32 -18.90 7.74 -1.64
CA PRO A 32 -17.59 7.13 -1.86
C PRO A 32 -17.56 5.64 -1.43
N PRO A 33 -17.34 4.67 -2.34
CA PRO A 33 -17.46 3.25 -2.01
C PRO A 33 -16.17 2.61 -1.47
N ALA A 34 -15.02 3.28 -1.58
CA ALA A 34 -13.72 2.70 -1.27
C ALA A 34 -13.07 3.35 -0.04
N GLN A 35 -12.39 2.54 0.77
CA GLN A 35 -11.59 3.00 1.90
C GLN A 35 -10.13 2.61 1.68
N TYR A 36 -9.22 3.53 1.99
CA TYR A 36 -7.79 3.24 1.97
C TYR A 36 -7.42 2.56 3.29
N ASP A 37 -6.79 1.39 3.19
CA ASP A 37 -6.38 0.54 4.31
C ASP A 37 -5.02 0.94 4.92
N GLY A 38 -4.35 1.94 4.35
CA GLY A 38 -3.03 2.35 4.80
C GLY A 38 -1.90 1.50 4.22
N TYR A 39 -2.16 0.68 3.20
CA TYR A 39 -1.14 -0.15 2.54
C TYR A 39 0.10 0.66 2.17
N CYS A 40 1.25 0.09 2.47
CA CYS A 40 2.55 0.57 2.03
C CYS A 40 3.48 -0.62 1.76
N SER A 41 4.49 -0.38 0.93
CA SER A 41 5.55 -1.34 0.64
C SER A 41 6.91 -0.67 0.76
N CYS A 42 7.89 -1.40 1.27
CA CYS A 42 9.27 -0.99 1.43
C CYS A 42 10.21 -2.12 0.96
N PRO A 43 10.85 -1.99 -0.22
CA PRO A 43 11.90 -2.89 -0.65
C PRO A 43 13.19 -2.61 0.14
N LEU A 44 13.47 -3.44 1.13
CA LEU A 44 14.67 -3.35 1.97
C LEU A 44 15.85 -4.01 1.23
N VAL A 45 16.68 -3.19 0.61
CA VAL A 45 17.89 -3.66 -0.11
C VAL A 45 18.96 -4.07 0.89
N ILE A 46 19.39 -5.34 0.83
CA ILE A 46 20.39 -5.94 1.73
C ILE A 46 21.71 -6.21 0.99
N GLY A 47 21.66 -6.23 -0.34
CA GLY A 47 22.85 -6.33 -1.19
C GLY A 47 22.53 -6.03 -2.65
N LYS A 48 23.55 -6.02 -3.50
CA LYS A 48 23.45 -5.68 -4.93
C LYS A 48 22.37 -6.47 -5.69
N HIS A 49 22.10 -7.69 -5.26
CA HIS A 49 21.12 -8.60 -5.86
C HIS A 49 20.21 -9.22 -4.80
N ARG A 50 20.01 -8.54 -3.65
CA ARG A 50 19.28 -9.09 -2.52
C ARG A 50 18.37 -8.06 -1.86
N ALA A 51 17.11 -8.40 -1.67
CA ALA A 51 16.16 -7.58 -0.93
C ALA A 51 15.16 -8.40 -0.09
N ILE A 52 14.57 -7.75 0.91
CA ILE A 52 13.34 -8.19 1.59
C ILE A 52 12.22 -7.26 1.11
N PHE A 53 11.10 -7.82 0.70
CA PHE A 53 9.95 -7.02 0.24
C PHE A 53 8.95 -6.93 1.39
N ALA A 54 8.94 -5.81 2.11
CA ALA A 54 8.05 -5.63 3.25
C ALA A 54 6.77 -4.92 2.80
N GLU A 55 5.63 -5.59 2.89
CA GLU A 55 4.30 -5.03 2.60
C GLU A 55 3.42 -5.06 3.85
N PHE A 56 2.85 -3.92 4.24
CA PHE A 56 2.08 -3.78 5.47
C PHE A 56 1.12 -2.59 5.46
N ASN A 57 0.13 -2.58 6.37
CA ASN A 57 -0.81 -1.47 6.54
C ASN A 57 -0.41 -0.52 7.69
N ALA A 58 -1.28 0.46 7.98
CA ALA A 58 -1.08 1.42 9.06
C ALA A 58 -0.96 0.77 10.46
N ASP A 59 -1.59 -0.40 10.65
CA ASP A 59 -1.55 -1.16 11.90
C ASP A 59 -0.32 -2.10 11.98
N GLY A 60 0.54 -2.12 10.96
CA GLY A 60 1.70 -3.00 10.89
C GLY A 60 1.37 -4.47 10.56
N GLN A 61 0.14 -4.76 10.14
CA GLN A 61 -0.26 -6.09 9.68
C GLN A 61 0.36 -6.36 8.31
N ARG A 62 0.83 -7.60 8.10
CA ARG A 62 1.43 -8.01 6.82
C ARG A 62 0.38 -8.07 5.72
N MET A 63 0.73 -7.55 4.54
CA MET A 63 -0.12 -7.51 3.35
C MET A 63 0.66 -7.97 2.10
N GLU A 64 1.21 -9.17 2.15
CA GLU A 64 2.04 -9.71 1.07
C GLU A 64 1.20 -9.95 -0.20
N THR A 65 1.61 -9.36 -1.31
CA THR A 65 0.92 -9.45 -2.61
C THR A 65 1.10 -10.82 -3.27
N THR A 66 2.14 -11.56 -2.89
CA THR A 66 2.52 -12.86 -3.48
C THR A 66 2.37 -14.00 -2.49
N PRO A 67 2.17 -15.26 -2.91
CA PRO A 67 2.15 -16.43 -2.02
C PRO A 67 3.54 -16.84 -1.50
N LEU A 68 4.58 -16.07 -1.81
CA LEU A 68 5.94 -16.28 -1.33
C LEU A 68 6.15 -15.56 0.00
N ASP A 69 6.81 -16.21 0.96
CA ASP A 69 7.26 -15.57 2.19
C ASP A 69 8.26 -14.44 1.89
N GLN A 70 7.77 -13.20 1.92
CA GLN A 70 8.54 -12.01 1.56
C GLN A 70 9.46 -11.53 2.69
N SER A 71 9.35 -12.12 3.89
CA SER A 71 10.26 -11.82 5.01
C SER A 71 11.66 -12.41 4.81
N LYS A 72 11.81 -13.32 3.84
CA LYS A 72 13.09 -13.92 3.47
C LYS A 72 13.78 -13.11 2.38
N VAL A 73 15.11 -13.01 2.51
CA VAL A 73 15.96 -12.42 1.47
C VAL A 73 15.79 -13.17 0.14
N ARG A 74 15.66 -12.40 -0.94
CA ARG A 74 15.62 -12.88 -2.32
C ARG A 74 16.60 -12.10 -3.16
#